data_AF-A0A6V7HSI2-F1
#
_entry.id   AF-A0A6V7HSI2-F1
#
_cell.length_a   1.000
_cell.length_b   1.000
_cell.length_c   1.000
_cell.angle_alpha   90.00
_cell.angle_beta   90.00
_cell.angle_gamma   90.00
#
_symmetry.space_group_name_H-M   'P 1'
#
loop_
_entity.id
_entity.type
_entity.pdbx_description
1 polymer ?
#
loop_
_entity_poly.entity_id
_entity_poly.type
_entity_poly.pdbx_seq_one_letter_code
_entity_poly.pdbx_strand_id
1 'polypeptide(L)'
;YYQVNYDWENWARLSAVLNSDKFHEIHVINRAQIIYDLINYIRSDQRYIDLTFDTITYLHRETNYLPWSRLCRAMDNMVASFQNSPSFDVFKRFMLYLMNGIVNHIGLDDKLDDDHLTRIARSELLPRACLFGHQGCLDRAPIKMMEVFSGKTKK
;
A
#
# COMPACT_ATOMS: atom_id res chain seq x y z
N TYR A 1 -8.24 15.42 -16.38
CA TYR A 1 -8.13 14.26 -15.46
C TYR A 1 -9.45 14.16 -14.71
N TYR A 2 -10.14 13.01 -14.75
CA TYR A 2 -11.50 12.81 -14.20
C TYR A 2 -11.58 11.50 -13.42
N GLN A 3 -12.50 11.45 -12.44
CA GLN A 3 -12.84 10.21 -11.72
C GLN A 3 -13.89 9.43 -12.49
N VAL A 4 -13.89 8.10 -12.37
CA VAL A 4 -14.91 7.24 -12.99
C VAL A 4 -15.77 6.62 -11.92
N ASN A 5 -17.08 6.88 -11.99
CA ASN A 5 -18.06 6.26 -11.10
C ASN A 5 -18.81 5.17 -11.85
N TYR A 6 -18.58 3.91 -11.48
CA TYR A 6 -19.34 2.77 -11.96
C TYR A 6 -20.58 2.53 -11.08
N ASP A 7 -21.57 1.80 -11.60
CA ASP A 7 -22.61 1.24 -10.74
C ASP A 7 -22.04 0.17 -9.79
N TRP A 8 -22.85 -0.21 -8.79
CA TRP A 8 -22.42 -1.12 -7.73
C TRP A 8 -22.03 -2.52 -8.23
N GLU A 9 -22.71 -3.00 -9.27
CA GLU A 9 -22.42 -4.31 -9.86
C GLU A 9 -21.06 -4.30 -10.54
N ASN A 10 -20.76 -3.24 -11.29
CA ASN A 10 -19.47 -3.06 -11.94
C ASN A 10 -18.33 -2.87 -10.94
N TRP A 11 -18.56 -2.13 -9.84
CA TRP A 11 -17.58 -2.06 -8.75
C TRP A 11 -17.31 -3.42 -8.12
N ALA A 12 -18.35 -4.21 -7.84
CA ALA A 12 -18.20 -5.54 -7.29
C ALA A 12 -17.42 -6.47 -8.24
N ARG A 13 -17.70 -6.40 -9.56
CA ARG A 13 -16.96 -7.15 -10.58
C ARG A 13 -15.48 -6.74 -10.65
N LEU A 14 -15.18 -5.44 -10.58
CA LEU A 14 -13.80 -4.95 -10.55
C LEU A 14 -13.05 -5.44 -9.31
N SER A 15 -13.68 -5.35 -8.14
CA SER A 15 -13.12 -5.88 -6.89
C SER A 15 -12.85 -7.39 -6.99
N ALA A 16 -13.78 -8.16 -7.58
CA ALA A 16 -13.61 -9.60 -7.78
C ALA A 16 -12.44 -9.93 -8.73
N VAL A 17 -12.30 -9.21 -9.84
CA VAL A 17 -11.17 -9.40 -10.78
C VAL A 17 -9.85 -9.07 -10.10
N LEU A 18 -9.77 -7.94 -9.37
CA LEU A 18 -8.57 -7.56 -8.62
C LEU A 18 -8.21 -8.62 -7.57
N ASN A 19 -9.21 -9.19 -6.88
CA ASN A 19 -8.99 -10.24 -5.90
C ASN A 19 -8.76 -11.64 -6.49
N SER A 20 -8.76 -11.81 -7.81
CA SER A 20 -8.40 -13.05 -8.49
C SER A 20 -6.96 -13.05 -9.01
N ASP A 21 -6.51 -14.19 -9.55
CA ASP A 21 -5.21 -14.30 -10.25
C ASP A 21 -5.16 -13.50 -11.56
N LYS A 22 -6.30 -12.95 -12.00
CA LYS A 22 -6.44 -12.18 -13.24
C LYS A 22 -6.25 -10.67 -13.04
N PHE A 23 -5.85 -10.21 -11.86
CA PHE A 23 -5.71 -8.77 -11.62
C PHE A 23 -4.74 -8.08 -12.60
N HIS A 24 -3.76 -8.82 -13.13
CA HIS A 24 -2.84 -8.34 -14.17
C HIS A 24 -3.51 -8.03 -15.52
N GLU A 25 -4.71 -8.57 -15.79
CA GLU A 25 -5.51 -8.21 -16.98
C GLU A 25 -5.95 -6.74 -16.93
N ILE A 26 -6.10 -6.16 -15.73
CA ILE A 26 -6.32 -4.73 -15.56
C ILE A 26 -4.95 -4.04 -15.57
N HIS A 27 -4.73 -3.14 -16.53
CA HIS A 27 -3.48 -2.39 -16.62
C HIS A 27 -3.15 -1.65 -15.32
N VAL A 28 -1.86 -1.58 -14.96
CA VAL A 28 -1.40 -1.05 -13.66
C VAL A 28 -1.88 0.38 -13.37
N ILE A 29 -1.95 1.23 -14.40
CA ILE A 29 -2.49 2.59 -14.26
C ILE A 29 -3.98 2.56 -13.87
N ASN A 30 -4.76 1.64 -14.44
CA ASN A 30 -6.18 1.50 -14.14
C ASN A 30 -6.39 0.91 -12.74
N ARG A 31 -5.54 -0.02 -12.30
CA ARG A 31 -5.57 -0.52 -10.92
C ARG A 31 -5.30 0.60 -9.91
N ALA A 32 -4.31 1.45 -10.20
CA ALA A 32 -4.05 2.64 -9.38
C ALA A 32 -5.24 3.61 -9.41
N GLN A 33 -5.86 3.83 -10.57
CA GLN A 33 -7.04 4.69 -10.68
C GLN A 33 -8.23 4.16 -9.88
N ILE A 34 -8.52 2.86 -9.93
CA ILE A 34 -9.59 2.22 -9.16
C ILE A 34 -9.41 2.48 -7.66
N ILE A 35 -8.21 2.24 -7.13
CA ILE A 35 -7.91 2.51 -5.72
C ILE A 35 -8.10 4.00 -5.39
N TYR A 36 -7.61 4.88 -6.26
CA TYR A 36 -7.72 6.32 -6.06
C TYR A 36 -9.19 6.78 -6.02
N ASP A 37 -10.02 6.30 -6.94
CA ASP A 37 -11.43 6.66 -7.01
C ASP A 37 -12.20 6.17 -5.78
N LEU A 38 -12.02 4.90 -5.38
CA LEU A 38 -12.65 4.33 -4.18
C LEU A 38 -12.26 5.06 -2.88
N ILE A 39 -10.96 5.35 -2.70
CA ILE A 39 -10.47 6.13 -1.55
C ILE A 39 -11.12 7.51 -1.47
N ASN A 40 -11.29 8.18 -2.62
CA ASN A 40 -11.95 9.48 -2.66
C ASN A 40 -13.45 9.37 -2.36
N TYR A 41 -14.13 8.32 -2.84
CA TYR A 41 -15.56 8.15 -2.61
C TYR A 41 -15.91 7.91 -1.13
N ILE A 42 -15.06 7.22 -0.36
CA ILE A 42 -15.26 7.07 1.08
C ILE A 42 -15.40 8.43 1.79
N ARG A 43 -14.72 9.48 1.31
CA ARG A 43 -14.78 10.81 1.92
C ARG A 43 -16.15 11.46 1.77
N SER A 44 -16.90 11.10 0.74
CA SER A 44 -18.24 11.63 0.46
C SER A 44 -19.36 10.65 0.83
N ASP A 45 -19.10 9.35 0.85
CA ASP A 45 -20.11 8.31 1.04
C ASP A 45 -19.52 7.06 1.71
N GLN A 46 -19.93 6.81 2.95
CA GLN A 46 -19.43 5.71 3.77
C GLN A 46 -19.82 4.33 3.22
N ARG A 47 -20.80 4.21 2.32
CA ARG A 47 -21.15 2.93 1.70
C ARG A 47 -20.00 2.31 0.91
N TYR A 48 -19.04 3.12 0.47
CA TYR A 48 -17.84 2.65 -0.23
C TYR A 48 -16.77 2.05 0.70
N ILE A 49 -16.91 2.13 2.03
CA ILE A 49 -15.90 1.61 2.97
C ILE A 49 -15.65 0.13 2.72
N ASP A 50 -16.67 -0.71 2.83
CA ASP A 50 -16.53 -2.17 2.71
C ASP A 50 -15.99 -2.55 1.33
N LEU A 51 -16.58 -2.00 0.27
CA LEU A 51 -16.12 -2.19 -1.11
C LEU A 51 -14.65 -1.79 -1.29
N THR A 52 -14.20 -0.70 -0.66
CA THR A 52 -12.80 -0.26 -0.78
C THR A 52 -11.87 -1.20 -0.05
N PHE A 53 -12.20 -1.62 1.17
CA PHE A 53 -11.38 -2.57 1.93
C PHE A 53 -11.30 -3.94 1.23
N ASP A 54 -12.41 -4.42 0.69
CA ASP A 54 -12.45 -5.62 -0.16
C ASP A 54 -11.57 -5.42 -1.40
N THR A 55 -11.69 -4.27 -2.06
CA THR A 55 -10.93 -4.00 -3.28
C THR A 55 -9.44 -3.93 -2.99
N ILE A 56 -8.97 -3.18 -2.00
CA ILE A 56 -7.53 -3.04 -1.70
C ILE A 56 -6.90 -4.33 -1.15
N THR A 57 -7.71 -5.33 -0.79
CA THR A 57 -7.21 -6.62 -0.31
C THR A 57 -6.27 -7.28 -1.31
N TYR A 58 -6.47 -7.10 -2.63
CA TYR A 58 -5.56 -7.65 -3.64
C TYR A 58 -4.12 -7.15 -3.54
N LEU A 59 -3.87 -6.02 -2.88
CA LEU A 59 -2.54 -5.41 -2.79
C LEU A 59 -1.51 -6.32 -2.13
N HIS A 60 -1.92 -7.33 -1.35
CA HIS A 60 -1.02 -8.36 -0.84
C HIS A 60 -0.24 -9.11 -1.94
N ARG A 61 -0.71 -9.05 -3.20
CA ARG A 61 -0.05 -9.61 -4.40
C ARG A 61 0.50 -8.55 -5.35
N GLU A 62 0.25 -7.27 -5.10
CA GLU A 62 0.69 -6.19 -5.98
C GLU A 62 2.15 -5.83 -5.71
N THR A 63 2.97 -5.95 -6.75
CA THR A 63 4.40 -5.63 -6.71
C THR A 63 4.74 -4.29 -7.35
N ASN A 64 3.81 -3.69 -8.12
CA ASN A 64 4.05 -2.39 -8.71
C ASN A 64 3.77 -1.26 -7.71
N TYR A 65 4.64 -0.26 -7.67
CA TYR A 65 4.48 0.87 -6.75
C TYR A 65 3.29 1.78 -7.07
N LEU A 66 2.82 1.86 -8.32
CA LEU A 66 1.80 2.82 -8.71
C LEU A 66 0.47 2.63 -7.94
N PRO A 67 -0.11 1.42 -7.81
CA PRO A 67 -1.30 1.24 -6.98
C PRO A 67 -1.05 1.49 -5.49
N TRP A 68 0.09 1.05 -4.97
CA TRP A 68 0.52 1.33 -3.60
C TRP A 68 0.62 2.82 -3.28
N SER A 69 1.14 3.62 -4.21
CA SER A 69 1.27 5.08 -4.04
C SER A 69 -0.06 5.78 -3.77
N ARG A 70 -1.18 5.22 -4.27
CA ARG A 70 -2.53 5.76 -4.05
C ARG A 70 -3.02 5.45 -2.65
N LEU A 71 -2.77 4.24 -2.15
CA LEU A 71 -3.08 3.86 -0.78
C LEU A 71 -2.19 4.62 0.22
N CYS A 72 -0.89 4.77 -0.03
CA CYS A 72 0.05 5.49 0.85
C CYS A 72 -0.44 6.89 1.22
N ARG A 73 -1.02 7.62 0.27
CA ARG A 73 -1.58 8.96 0.51
C ARG A 73 -2.80 8.96 1.44
N ALA A 74 -3.51 7.84 1.53
CA ALA A 74 -4.66 7.69 2.42
C ALA A 74 -4.29 7.07 3.77
N MET A 75 -3.19 6.32 3.84
CA MET A 75 -2.77 5.59 5.05
C MET A 75 -2.61 6.51 6.26
N ASP A 76 -2.07 7.72 6.10
CA ASP A 76 -1.87 8.65 7.21
C ASP A 76 -3.23 9.06 7.83
N ASN A 77 -4.24 9.31 6.99
CA ASN A 77 -5.61 9.61 7.45
C ASN A 77 -6.27 8.38 8.08
N MET A 78 -6.02 7.18 7.56
CA MET A 78 -6.53 5.94 8.14
C MET A 78 -5.92 5.69 9.51
N VAL A 79 -4.59 5.80 9.66
CA VAL A 79 -3.89 5.68 10.93
C VAL A 79 -4.47 6.66 11.95
N ALA A 80 -4.61 7.94 11.59
CA ALA A 80 -5.18 8.94 12.48
C ALA A 80 -6.62 8.60 12.92
N SER A 81 -7.41 8.01 12.03
CA SER A 81 -8.80 7.60 12.29
C SER A 81 -8.88 6.39 13.23
N PHE A 82 -7.93 5.46 13.17
CA PHE A 82 -7.92 4.26 14.01
C PHE A 82 -7.08 4.38 15.28
N GLN A 83 -6.16 5.34 15.41
CA GLN A 83 -5.14 5.38 16.47
C GLN A 83 -5.68 5.27 17.91
N ASN A 84 -6.89 5.81 18.16
CA ASN A 84 -7.54 5.76 19.48
C ASN A 84 -8.75 4.80 19.52
N SER A 85 -8.86 3.90 18.54
CA SER A 85 -9.94 2.92 18.42
C SER A 85 -9.49 1.54 18.93
N PRO A 86 -10.38 0.77 19.58
CA PRO A 86 -10.13 -0.64 19.89
C PRO A 86 -9.77 -1.48 18.65
N SER A 87 -10.17 -1.02 17.45
CA SER A 87 -9.89 -1.69 16.18
C SER A 87 -8.49 -1.41 15.62
N PHE A 88 -7.66 -0.58 16.27
CA PHE A 88 -6.34 -0.22 15.73
C PHE A 88 -5.44 -1.44 15.53
N ASP A 89 -5.46 -2.40 16.45
CA ASP A 89 -4.66 -3.62 16.31
C ASP A 89 -5.12 -4.50 15.15
N VAL A 90 -6.43 -4.55 14.87
CA VAL A 90 -6.99 -5.23 13.70
C VAL A 90 -6.53 -4.53 12.42
N PHE A 91 -6.64 -3.20 12.39
CA PHE A 91 -6.18 -2.39 11.27
C PHE A 91 -4.69 -2.57 10.98
N LYS A 92 -3.83 -2.52 12.02
CA LYS A 92 -2.38 -2.77 11.87
C LYS A 92 -2.10 -4.14 11.26
N ARG A 93 -2.76 -5.20 11.76
CA ARG A 93 -2.58 -6.57 11.21
C ARG A 93 -3.01 -6.67 9.75
N PHE A 94 -4.12 -6.02 9.39
CA PHE A 94 -4.58 -5.98 8.00
C PHE A 94 -3.58 -5.25 7.10
N MET A 95 -3.11 -4.06 7.50
CA MET A 95 -2.13 -3.31 6.72
C MET A 95 -0.81 -4.08 6.59
N LEU A 96 -0.35 -4.71 7.66
CA LEU A 96 0.84 -5.56 7.62
C LEU A 96 0.69 -6.74 6.65
N TYR A 97 -0.48 -7.41 6.67
CA TYR A 97 -0.80 -8.48 5.72
C TYR A 97 -0.69 -8.00 4.26
N LEU A 98 -1.25 -6.83 3.93
CA LEU A 98 -1.15 -6.27 2.59
C LEU A 98 0.32 -5.97 2.22
N MET A 99 1.09 -5.39 3.14
CA MET A 99 2.43 -4.90 2.85
C MET A 99 3.50 -5.99 2.72
N ASN A 100 3.29 -7.17 3.30
CA ASN A 100 4.29 -8.25 3.29
C ASN A 100 4.76 -8.61 1.87
N GLY A 101 3.84 -8.69 0.91
CA GLY A 101 4.16 -9.04 -0.48
C GLY A 101 5.11 -8.02 -1.13
N ILE A 102 4.77 -6.74 -1.06
CA ILE A 102 5.58 -5.68 -1.66
C ILE A 102 6.90 -5.48 -0.93
N VAL A 103 6.94 -5.60 0.40
CA VAL A 103 8.18 -5.48 1.19
C VAL A 103 9.15 -6.61 0.85
N ASN A 104 8.66 -7.85 0.71
CA ASN A 104 9.47 -8.99 0.28
C ASN A 104 10.00 -8.81 -1.15
N HIS A 105 9.21 -8.20 -2.04
CA HIS A 105 9.60 -7.94 -3.42
C HIS A 105 10.70 -6.88 -3.53
N ILE A 106 10.51 -5.71 -2.88
CA ILE A 106 11.47 -4.60 -2.96
C ILE A 106 12.69 -4.82 -2.06
N GLY A 107 12.55 -5.61 -1.00
CA GLY A 107 13.62 -5.84 -0.03
C GLY A 107 13.91 -4.62 0.87
N LEU A 108 14.75 -4.84 1.88
CA LEU A 108 15.04 -3.85 2.93
C LEU A 108 16.22 -2.93 2.60
N ASP A 109 17.03 -3.33 1.63
CA ASP A 109 18.29 -2.69 1.27
C ASP A 109 18.34 -2.33 -0.20
N ASP A 110 19.06 -1.25 -0.49
CA ASP A 110 19.26 -0.76 -1.85
C ASP A 110 20.23 -1.67 -2.60
N LYS A 111 19.88 -1.99 -3.84
CA LYS A 111 20.71 -2.79 -4.75
C LYS A 111 21.17 -1.94 -5.93
N LEU A 112 22.30 -2.30 -6.51
CA LEU A 112 22.89 -1.56 -7.64
C LEU A 112 22.02 -1.61 -8.90
N ASP A 113 21.23 -2.68 -9.06
CA ASP A 113 20.34 -2.97 -10.16
C ASP A 113 18.87 -2.58 -9.89
N ASP A 114 18.59 -1.92 -8.76
CA ASP A 114 17.23 -1.45 -8.47
C ASP A 114 16.77 -0.42 -9.50
N ASP A 115 15.60 -0.65 -10.09
CA ASP A 115 14.94 0.35 -10.91
C ASP A 115 14.44 1.54 -10.05
N HIS A 116 14.15 2.65 -10.72
CA HIS A 116 13.74 3.88 -10.05
C HIS A 116 12.46 3.72 -9.20
N LEU A 117 11.48 2.94 -9.68
CA LEU A 117 10.24 2.73 -8.94
C LEU A 117 10.46 1.87 -7.70
N THR A 118 11.33 0.85 -7.77
CA THR A 118 11.70 0.04 -6.60
C THR A 118 12.33 0.89 -5.50
N ARG A 119 13.24 1.81 -5.86
CA ARG A 119 13.85 2.74 -4.89
C ARG A 119 12.83 3.67 -4.24
N ILE A 120 11.91 4.22 -5.02
CA ILE A 120 10.81 5.05 -4.48
C ILE A 120 9.91 4.20 -3.57
N ALA A 121 9.52 3.01 -4.01
CA ALA A 121 8.67 2.11 -3.25
C ALA A 121 9.29 1.80 -1.89
N ARG A 122 10.60 1.50 -1.86
CA ARG A 122 11.32 1.23 -0.61
C ARG A 122 11.31 2.44 0.33
N SER A 123 11.62 3.63 -0.19
CA SER A 123 11.63 4.87 0.59
C SER A 123 10.25 5.21 1.18
N GLU A 124 9.17 4.89 0.46
CA GLU A 124 7.82 5.26 0.86
C GLU A 124 7.13 4.19 1.71
N LEU A 125 7.38 2.91 1.43
CA LEU A 125 6.66 1.80 2.05
C LEU A 125 7.35 1.28 3.32
N LEU A 126 8.69 1.28 3.40
CA LEU A 126 9.36 0.73 4.58
C LEU A 126 9.01 1.49 5.88
N PRO A 127 9.00 2.84 5.94
CA PRO A 127 8.60 3.55 7.16
C PRO A 127 7.19 3.16 7.63
N ARG A 128 6.28 2.94 6.68
CA ARG A 128 4.90 2.51 6.93
C ARG A 128 4.86 1.04 7.38
N ALA A 129 5.63 0.16 6.76
CA ALA A 129 5.73 -1.24 7.18
C ALA A 129 6.25 -1.36 8.63
N CYS A 130 7.28 -0.57 8.98
CA CYS A 130 7.76 -0.44 10.35
C CYS A 130 6.66 0.03 11.31
N LEU A 131 5.87 1.06 10.93
CA LEU A 131 4.74 1.55 11.73
C LEU A 131 3.69 0.47 12.01
N PHE A 132 3.42 -0.41 11.03
CA PHE A 132 2.48 -1.53 11.20
C PHE A 132 3.10 -2.78 11.85
N GLY A 133 4.37 -2.74 12.24
CA GLY A 133 5.04 -3.82 12.98
C GLY A 133 5.74 -4.86 12.13
N HIS A 134 6.18 -4.52 10.91
CA HIS A 134 6.96 -5.45 10.07
C HIS A 134 8.34 -5.72 10.68
N GLN A 135 8.57 -6.95 11.16
CA GLN A 135 9.76 -7.29 11.95
C GLN A 135 11.07 -7.03 11.20
N GLY A 136 11.18 -7.44 9.94
CA GLY A 136 12.40 -7.18 9.16
C GLY A 136 12.71 -5.68 9.00
N CYS A 137 11.68 -4.83 8.99
CA CYS A 137 11.88 -3.38 8.93
C CYS A 137 12.37 -2.86 10.29
N LEU A 138 11.74 -3.30 11.39
CA LEU A 138 12.11 -2.93 12.74
C LEU A 138 13.54 -3.34 13.08
N ASP A 139 13.98 -4.51 12.63
CA ASP A 139 15.34 -5.01 12.84
C ASP A 139 16.38 -4.22 12.02
N ARG A 140 16.02 -3.84 10.78
CA ARG A 140 16.94 -3.14 9.87
C ARG A 140 17.06 -1.64 10.15
N ALA A 141 16.00 -0.99 10.63
CA ALA A 141 15.92 0.46 10.78
C ALA A 141 17.05 1.07 11.68
N PRO A 142 17.37 0.51 12.86
CA PRO A 142 18.47 1.01 13.69
C PRO A 142 19.84 0.92 12.99
N ILE A 143 20.09 -0.16 12.26
CA ILE A 143 21.34 -0.37 11.53
C ILE A 143 21.48 0.66 10.41
N LYS A 144 20.40 0.88 9.64
CA LYS A 144 20.37 1.89 8.56
C LYS A 144 20.60 3.30 9.12
N MET A 145 20.03 3.60 10.29
CA MET A 145 20.27 4.87 11.00
C MET A 145 21.74 5.06 11.38
N MET A 146 22.41 4.03 11.89
CA MET A 146 23.85 4.08 12.20
C MET A 146 24.74 4.21 10.96
N GLU A 147 24.39 3.58 9.84
CA GLU A 147 25.10 3.75 8.56
C GLU A 147 25.08 5.21 8.09
N VAL A 148 23.93 5.88 8.22
CA VAL A 148 23.78 7.31 7.89
C VAL A 148 24.65 8.17 8.80
N PHE A 149 24.61 7.95 10.12
CA PHE A 149 25.41 8.75 11.07
C PHE A 149 26.91 8.52 10.94
N SER A 150 27.34 7.33 10.52
CA SER A 150 28.75 7.01 10.30
C SER A 150 29.28 7.45 8.93
N GLY A 151 28.45 8.09 8.10
CA GLY A 151 28.83 8.53 6.75
C GLY A 151 29.09 7.39 5.77
N LYS A 152 28.59 6.18 6.06
CA LYS A 152 28.79 4.97 5.24
C LYS A 152 27.79 4.84 4.09
N THR A 153 26.77 5.68 4.04
CA THR A 153 25.81 5.72 2.92
C THR A 153 26.46 6.32 1.68
N LYS A 154 26.72 5.48 0.67
CA LYS A 154 27.02 5.95 -0.69
C LYS A 154 25.76 6.60 -1.25
N LYS A 155 25.87 7.85 -1.69
CA LYS A 155 24.85 8.55 -2.48
C LYS A 155 24.51 7.78 -3.76
#